data_AF-U6L469-F1
#
_entry.id   AF-U6L469-F1
#
_cell.length_a   1.000
_cell.length_b   1.000
_cell.length_c   1.000
_cell.angle_alpha   90.00
_cell.angle_beta   90.00
_cell.angle_gamma   90.00
#
_symmetry.space_group_name_H-M   'P 1'
#
loop_
_entity.id
_entity.type
_entity.pdbx_description
1 polymer ?
#
loop_
_entity_poly.entity_id
_entity_poly.type
_entity_poly.pdbx_seq_one_letter_code
_entity_poly.pdbx_strand_id
1 'polypeptide(L)'
;MAIRTHFESSNEVGVFGKLTNSYCLVASGGSEHFYSAIEAELGPHIPVVHASVAGTAVIGRVCVGNKHGLLVPSSTSDGELQQLRNSLPDGVSVRRVEERLSALGNCVAANDYTALVHADLDAETAEIIQDVLQVEVFRTIIGGQLLVGTYCVLTNQGALVHSRTPIEEMEDLSQLVQVPFTAGTVNRGSDLLGAGLMVNDWVGFCGMETTATELAVVERIFKLANAEHQQLSLREDLKLRTSLVDYLS
;
A
#
# COMPACT_ATOMS: atom_id res chain seq x y z
N MET A 1 -4.20 -10.71 6.60
CA MET A 1 -3.74 -10.44 7.99
C MET A 1 -2.78 -9.27 7.99
N ALA A 2 -2.72 -8.47 9.07
CA ALA A 2 -1.70 -7.43 9.22
C ALA A 2 -0.52 -7.91 10.08
N ILE A 3 0.70 -7.81 9.55
CA ILE A 3 1.91 -8.38 10.12
C ILE A 3 2.85 -7.27 10.54
N ARG A 4 3.46 -7.41 11.71
CA ARG A 4 4.47 -6.49 12.20
C ARG A 4 5.84 -6.90 11.68
N THR A 5 6.57 -5.95 11.14
CA THR A 5 7.95 -6.13 10.70
C THR A 5 8.75 -4.85 10.92
N HIS A 6 10.07 -4.94 10.81
CA HIS A 6 10.98 -3.81 10.92
C HIS A 6 12.12 -4.00 9.92
N PHE A 7 12.60 -2.89 9.37
CA PHE A 7 13.77 -2.88 8.52
C PHE A 7 14.96 -2.36 9.33
N GLU A 8 15.90 -3.26 9.64
CA GLU A 8 17.05 -2.99 10.50
C GLU A 8 16.68 -2.45 11.89
N SER A 9 16.68 -1.12 12.07
CA SER A 9 16.30 -0.42 13.30
C SER A 9 15.10 0.51 13.10
N SER A 10 14.54 0.56 11.89
CA SER A 10 13.43 1.43 11.52
C SER A 10 12.11 0.66 11.46
N ASN A 11 11.07 1.30 12.01
CA ASN A 11 9.68 0.84 11.93
C ASN A 11 8.95 1.36 10.68
N GLU A 12 9.64 2.10 9.82
CA GLU A 12 9.07 2.68 8.61
C GLU A 12 9.16 1.73 7.42
N VAL A 13 8.43 0.62 7.51
CA VAL A 13 8.48 -0.48 6.53
C VAL A 13 8.09 -0.05 5.11
N GLY A 14 7.18 0.91 4.97
CA GLY A 14 6.74 1.50 3.70
C GLY A 14 7.75 2.41 3.02
N VAL A 15 8.85 2.74 3.70
CA VAL A 15 9.98 3.45 3.09
C VAL A 15 10.84 2.50 2.25
N PHE A 16 11.00 1.27 2.74
CA PHE A 16 11.93 0.28 2.19
C PHE A 16 11.27 -0.72 1.25
N GLY A 17 9.94 -0.84 1.28
CA GLY A 17 9.22 -1.70 0.36
C GLY A 17 8.09 -0.98 -0.38
N LYS A 18 7.66 -1.56 -1.49
CA LYS A 18 6.43 -1.20 -2.17
C LYS A 18 5.62 -2.46 -2.42
N LEU A 19 4.43 -2.52 -1.86
CA LEU A 19 3.51 -3.64 -2.03
C LEU A 19 2.41 -3.25 -3.01
N THR A 20 2.15 -4.12 -3.99
CA THR A 20 1.01 -4.04 -4.91
C THR A 20 0.29 -5.39 -4.96
N ASN A 21 -0.79 -5.47 -5.73
CA ASN A 21 -1.52 -6.72 -5.95
C ASN A 21 -0.76 -7.72 -6.86
N SER A 22 0.20 -7.27 -7.67
CA SER A 22 0.88 -8.14 -8.68
C SER A 22 2.38 -8.32 -8.47
N TYR A 23 3.02 -7.48 -7.65
CA TYR A 23 4.43 -7.63 -7.28
C TYR A 23 4.72 -6.91 -5.96
N CYS A 24 5.80 -7.31 -5.30
CA CYS A 24 6.36 -6.59 -4.17
C CYS A 24 7.81 -6.20 -4.48
N LEU A 25 8.14 -4.92 -4.29
CA LEU A 25 9.51 -4.44 -4.37
C LEU A 25 10.06 -4.28 -2.96
N VAL A 26 11.29 -4.71 -2.75
CA VAL A 26 11.95 -4.61 -1.46
C VAL A 26 13.35 -4.06 -1.65
N ALA A 27 13.75 -3.15 -0.76
CA ALA A 27 15.09 -2.58 -0.72
C ALA A 27 16.14 -3.67 -0.62
N SER A 28 17.18 -3.57 -1.44
CA SER A 28 18.38 -4.40 -1.31
C SER A 28 19.21 -3.94 -0.10
N GLY A 29 19.73 -4.88 0.68
CA GLY A 29 20.55 -4.60 1.86
C GLY A 29 19.82 -4.66 3.20
N GLY A 30 18.59 -5.19 3.24
CA GLY A 30 17.87 -5.45 4.47
C GLY A 30 18.33 -6.71 5.21
N SER A 31 17.83 -6.88 6.43
CA SER A 31 18.04 -8.11 7.19
C SER A 31 17.23 -9.27 6.60
N GLU A 32 17.77 -10.49 6.69
CA GLU A 32 17.05 -11.70 6.27
C GLU A 32 15.72 -11.87 7.02
N HIS A 33 15.62 -11.33 8.24
CA HIS A 33 14.37 -11.35 9.00
C HIS A 33 13.25 -10.59 8.29
N PHE A 34 13.55 -9.42 7.72
CA PHE A 34 12.59 -8.62 6.98
C PHE A 34 12.14 -9.33 5.71
N TYR A 35 13.09 -9.89 4.95
CA TYR A 35 12.78 -10.65 3.74
C TYR A 35 11.97 -11.91 4.04
N SER A 36 12.35 -12.67 5.06
CA SER A 36 11.65 -13.89 5.48
C SER A 36 10.20 -13.61 5.85
N ALA A 37 9.93 -12.50 6.56
CA ALA A 37 8.56 -12.13 6.94
C ALA A 37 7.70 -11.78 5.72
N ILE A 38 8.28 -11.14 4.71
CA ILE A 38 7.57 -10.76 3.48
C ILE A 38 7.38 -12.00 2.58
N GLU A 39 8.42 -12.79 2.38
CA GLU A 39 8.39 -13.98 1.52
C GLU A 39 7.52 -15.10 2.08
N ALA A 40 7.42 -15.24 3.41
CA ALA A 40 6.56 -16.24 4.04
C ALA A 40 5.08 -16.07 3.64
N GLU A 41 4.65 -14.84 3.41
CA GLU A 41 3.25 -14.50 3.12
C GLU A 41 3.01 -14.25 1.64
N LEU A 42 3.96 -13.58 0.98
CA LEU A 42 3.82 -13.17 -0.42
C LEU A 42 4.37 -14.20 -1.41
N GLY A 43 5.37 -14.99 -1.01
CA GLY A 43 6.09 -15.92 -1.87
C GLY A 43 5.24 -16.84 -2.75
N PRO A 44 4.10 -17.40 -2.28
CA PRO A 44 3.27 -18.26 -3.12
C PRO A 44 2.37 -17.51 -4.11
N HIS A 45 2.15 -16.20 -3.95
CA HIS A 45 1.17 -15.42 -4.71
C HIS A 45 1.79 -14.34 -5.59
N ILE A 46 2.86 -13.68 -5.14
CA ILE A 46 3.41 -12.49 -5.77
C ILE A 46 4.94 -12.54 -5.78
N PRO A 47 5.62 -12.19 -6.89
CA PRO A 47 7.07 -12.08 -6.90
C PRO A 47 7.55 -10.97 -5.96
N VAL A 48 8.46 -11.34 -5.06
CA VAL A 48 9.21 -10.42 -4.20
C VAL A 48 10.53 -10.10 -4.91
N VAL A 49 10.71 -8.85 -5.31
CA VAL A 49 11.87 -8.40 -6.09
C VAL A 49 12.76 -7.51 -5.23
N HIS A 50 13.99 -7.98 -5.02
CA HIS A 50 15.04 -7.15 -4.44
C HIS A 50 15.55 -6.18 -5.49
N ALA A 51 15.42 -4.89 -5.24
CA ALA A 51 15.87 -3.85 -6.15
C ALA A 51 16.62 -2.75 -5.39
N SER A 52 17.28 -1.88 -6.14
CA SER A 52 17.65 -0.54 -5.69
C SER A 52 17.12 0.43 -6.73
N VAL A 53 16.77 1.64 -6.29
CA VAL A 53 16.25 2.65 -7.21
C VAL A 53 17.05 3.92 -7.00
N ALA A 54 17.70 4.37 -8.07
CA ALA A 54 18.62 5.51 -8.06
C ALA A 54 19.77 5.34 -7.06
N GLY A 55 20.24 4.10 -6.85
CA GLY A 55 21.29 3.78 -5.89
C GLY A 55 20.87 3.95 -4.42
N THR A 56 19.57 4.05 -4.14
CA THR A 56 19.03 4.18 -2.77
C THR A 56 18.25 2.94 -2.35
N ALA A 57 18.20 2.72 -1.04
CA ALA A 57 17.38 1.68 -0.41
C ALA A 57 15.92 2.13 -0.15
N VAL A 58 15.53 3.33 -0.60
CA VAL A 58 14.28 3.98 -0.20
C VAL A 58 13.18 3.77 -1.26
N ILE A 59 12.95 2.52 -1.65
CA ILE A 59 12.13 2.17 -2.83
C ILE A 59 10.69 2.64 -2.68
N GLY A 60 10.08 2.47 -1.50
CA GLY A 60 8.67 2.75 -1.29
C GLY A 60 8.32 4.24 -1.41
N ARG A 61 9.29 5.12 -1.15
CA ARG A 61 9.13 6.58 -1.29
C ARG A 61 9.44 7.09 -2.68
N VAL A 62 10.33 6.43 -3.42
CA VAL A 62 10.72 6.88 -4.76
C VAL A 62 9.87 6.25 -5.86
N CYS A 63 9.23 5.10 -5.60
CA CYS A 63 8.42 4.39 -6.58
C CYS A 63 6.93 4.44 -6.25
N VAL A 64 6.13 4.44 -7.32
CA VAL A 64 4.67 4.31 -7.27
C VAL A 64 4.30 3.22 -8.24
N GLY A 65 3.38 2.35 -7.87
CA GLY A 65 2.91 1.33 -8.77
C GLY A 65 1.61 0.72 -8.32
N ASN A 66 0.95 0.08 -9.26
CA ASN A 66 -0.25 -0.72 -9.07
C ASN A 66 -0.08 -2.03 -9.87
N LYS A 67 -1.16 -2.79 -10.09
CA LYS A 67 -1.04 -4.03 -10.85
C LYS A 67 -0.65 -3.89 -12.33
N HIS A 68 -0.81 -2.69 -12.91
CA HIS A 68 -0.66 -2.41 -14.33
C HIS A 68 0.68 -1.75 -14.67
N GLY A 69 1.26 -1.01 -13.73
CA GLY A 69 2.45 -0.23 -14.01
C GLY A 69 3.28 0.12 -12.78
N LEU A 70 4.55 0.39 -13.04
CA LEU A 70 5.53 0.87 -12.07
C LEU A 70 6.19 2.15 -12.60
N LEU A 71 6.07 3.21 -11.82
CA LEU A 71 6.71 4.49 -12.06
C LEU A 71 7.96 4.59 -11.20
N VAL A 72 9.07 4.89 -11.87
CA VAL A 72 10.38 5.08 -11.25
C VAL A 72 10.90 6.50 -11.57
N PRO A 73 11.73 7.10 -10.70
CA PRO A 73 12.28 8.43 -10.96
C PRO A 73 13.26 8.40 -12.14
N SER A 74 13.48 9.57 -12.75
CA SER A 74 14.44 9.77 -13.84
C SER A 74 15.90 9.47 -13.44
N SER A 75 16.22 9.53 -12.15
CA SER A 75 17.54 9.19 -11.59
C SER A 75 17.83 7.69 -11.53
N THR A 76 16.87 6.82 -11.86
CA THR A 76 17.05 5.36 -11.89
C THR A 76 18.00 4.96 -13.00
N SER A 77 19.04 4.19 -12.68
CA SER A 77 20.02 3.72 -13.67
C SER A 77 19.43 2.75 -14.69
N ASP A 78 20.05 2.61 -15.86
CA ASP A 78 19.61 1.66 -16.90
C ASP A 78 19.74 0.20 -16.45
N GLY A 79 20.75 -0.11 -15.63
CA GLY A 79 20.94 -1.44 -15.04
C GLY A 79 19.81 -1.82 -14.09
N GLU A 80 19.44 -0.92 -13.17
CA GLU A 80 18.31 -1.13 -12.24
C GLU A 80 17.00 -1.28 -13.01
N LEU A 81 16.79 -0.46 -14.05
CA LEU A 81 15.57 -0.53 -14.85
C LEU A 81 15.45 -1.84 -15.62
N GLN A 82 16.56 -2.35 -16.17
CA GLN A 82 16.58 -3.67 -16.82
C GLN A 82 16.32 -4.80 -15.82
N GLN A 83 16.87 -4.72 -14.62
CA GLN A 83 16.61 -5.69 -13.55
C GLN A 83 15.12 -5.70 -13.17
N LEU A 84 14.50 -4.53 -13.00
CA LEU A 84 13.07 -4.44 -12.74
C LEU A 84 12.27 -5.10 -13.88
N ARG A 85 12.55 -4.75 -15.13
CA ARG A 85 11.84 -5.34 -16.28
C ARG A 85 11.97 -6.87 -16.39
N ASN A 86 13.11 -7.42 -15.99
CA ASN A 86 13.33 -8.87 -16.04
C ASN A 86 12.62 -9.61 -14.90
N SER A 87 12.42 -8.96 -13.75
CA SER A 87 11.87 -9.57 -12.54
C SER A 87 10.37 -9.33 -12.37
N LEU A 88 9.82 -8.27 -12.96
CA LEU A 88 8.39 -7.99 -12.94
C LEU A 88 7.64 -8.85 -13.97
N PRO A 89 6.36 -9.18 -13.71
CA PRO A 89 5.53 -9.90 -14.68
C PRO A 89 5.26 -9.05 -15.94
N ASP A 90 5.11 -9.72 -17.09
CA ASP A 90 4.97 -9.08 -18.42
C ASP A 90 3.83 -8.07 -18.55
N GLY A 91 2.82 -8.15 -17.68
CA GLY A 91 1.68 -7.23 -17.65
C GLY A 91 2.01 -5.86 -17.04
N VAL A 92 3.16 -5.68 -16.40
CA VAL A 92 3.51 -4.44 -15.69
C VAL A 92 4.40 -3.56 -16.54
N SER A 93 3.90 -2.38 -16.90
CA SER A 93 4.66 -1.40 -17.65
C SER A 93 5.57 -0.56 -16.73
N VAL A 94 6.88 -0.61 -16.96
CA VAL A 94 7.86 0.17 -16.18
C VAL A 94 8.27 1.43 -16.96
N ARG A 95 7.99 2.61 -16.39
CA ARG A 95 8.30 3.91 -17.02
C ARG A 95 9.02 4.86 -16.06
N ARG A 96 9.98 5.62 -16.61
CA ARG A 96 10.65 6.72 -15.92
C ARG A 96 9.80 7.98 -15.99
N VAL A 97 9.72 8.69 -14.88
CA VAL A 97 9.06 9.98 -14.77
C VAL A 97 10.06 10.99 -14.20
N GLU A 98 10.16 12.15 -14.85
CA GLU A 98 10.86 13.30 -14.30
C GLU A 98 9.86 14.11 -13.49
N GLU A 99 10.10 14.22 -12.18
CA GLU A 99 9.30 15.05 -11.28
C GLU A 99 10.25 15.89 -10.44
N ARG A 100 9.92 17.17 -10.25
CA ARG A 100 10.80 18.17 -9.61
C ARG A 100 10.35 18.55 -8.21
N LEU A 101 9.07 18.30 -7.86
CA LEU A 101 8.50 18.70 -6.57
C LEU A 101 9.02 17.85 -5.41
N SER A 102 8.90 16.52 -5.52
CA SER A 102 9.34 15.57 -4.50
C SER A 102 9.49 14.17 -5.11
N ALA A 103 9.82 13.19 -4.26
CA ALA A 103 9.84 11.79 -4.66
C ALA A 103 8.43 11.33 -5.04
N LEU A 104 8.31 10.54 -6.12
CA LEU A 104 7.03 10.12 -6.70
C LEU A 104 6.12 9.42 -5.66
N GLY A 105 6.69 8.56 -4.82
CA GLY A 105 5.95 7.83 -3.77
C GLY A 105 5.42 8.72 -2.64
N ASN A 106 5.93 9.95 -2.48
CA ASN A 106 5.36 10.91 -1.55
C ASN A 106 4.23 11.72 -2.18
N CYS A 107 4.30 11.96 -3.49
CA CYS A 107 3.35 12.77 -4.24
C CYS A 107 2.13 11.98 -4.74
N VAL A 108 2.20 10.65 -4.78
CA VAL A 108 1.14 9.82 -5.39
C VAL A 108 0.76 8.65 -4.49
N ALA A 109 -0.54 8.53 -4.22
CA ALA A 109 -1.15 7.33 -3.63
C ALA A 109 -2.06 6.69 -4.69
N ALA A 110 -1.80 5.44 -5.06
CA ALA A 110 -2.53 4.77 -6.14
C ALA A 110 -3.08 3.42 -5.69
N ASN A 111 -4.27 3.09 -6.19
CA ASN A 111 -4.80 1.74 -6.22
C ASN A 111 -4.92 1.26 -7.67
N ASP A 112 -5.69 0.21 -7.94
CA ASP A 112 -5.82 -0.33 -9.30
C ASP A 112 -6.82 0.45 -10.18
N TYR A 113 -7.57 1.41 -9.63
CA TYR A 113 -8.64 2.12 -10.34
C TYR A 113 -8.45 3.64 -10.37
N THR A 114 -7.81 4.18 -9.34
CA THR A 114 -7.69 5.61 -9.05
C THR A 114 -6.31 5.92 -8.48
N ALA A 115 -5.83 7.14 -8.74
CA ALA A 115 -4.64 7.68 -8.11
C ALA A 115 -4.92 9.08 -7.58
N LEU A 116 -4.60 9.29 -6.31
CA LEU A 116 -4.55 10.60 -5.68
C LEU A 116 -3.15 11.17 -5.88
N VAL A 117 -3.06 12.37 -6.44
CA VAL A 117 -1.81 13.06 -6.71
C VAL A 117 -1.75 14.42 -6.02
N HIS A 118 -0.54 14.90 -5.81
CA HIS A 118 -0.25 16.26 -5.35
C HIS A 118 -0.98 17.32 -6.20
N ALA A 119 -1.54 18.35 -5.55
CA ALA A 119 -2.34 19.38 -6.21
C ALA A 119 -1.59 20.14 -7.32
N ASP A 120 -0.32 20.48 -7.05
CA ASP A 120 0.55 21.22 -7.98
C ASP A 120 1.32 20.33 -8.98
N LEU A 121 0.93 19.06 -9.12
CA LEU A 121 1.61 18.16 -10.07
C LEU A 121 1.43 18.66 -11.53
N ASP A 122 2.49 18.59 -12.32
CA ASP A 122 2.47 18.96 -13.73
C ASP A 122 1.46 18.09 -14.51
N ALA A 123 0.76 18.69 -15.47
CA ALA A 123 -0.24 17.99 -16.28
C ALA A 123 0.38 16.84 -17.09
N GLU A 124 1.58 17.04 -17.65
CA GLU A 124 2.32 16.01 -18.37
C GLU A 124 2.64 14.80 -17.47
N THR A 125 3.06 15.04 -16.23
CA THR A 125 3.32 13.98 -15.25
C THR A 125 2.03 13.23 -14.89
N ALA A 126 0.92 13.95 -14.70
CA ALA A 126 -0.37 13.34 -14.40
C ALA A 126 -0.87 12.45 -15.55
N GLU A 127 -0.72 12.87 -16.81
CA GLU A 127 -1.06 12.07 -17.99
C GLU A 127 -0.20 10.80 -18.06
N ILE A 128 1.11 10.89 -17.78
CA ILE A 128 1.99 9.72 -17.73
C ILE A 128 1.54 8.72 -16.65
N ILE A 129 1.15 9.22 -15.46
CA ILE A 129 0.64 8.38 -14.38
C ILE A 129 -0.64 7.67 -14.82
N GLN A 130 -1.58 8.41 -15.43
CA GLN A 130 -2.84 7.87 -15.92
C GLN A 130 -2.63 6.77 -16.96
N ASP A 131 -1.72 6.98 -17.92
CA ASP A 131 -1.44 6.02 -19.00
C ASP A 131 -0.75 4.74 -18.50
N VAL A 132 0.24 4.88 -17.60
CA VAL A 132 1.05 3.76 -17.13
C VAL A 132 0.29 2.92 -16.10
N LEU A 133 -0.38 3.58 -15.15
CA LEU A 133 -1.13 2.89 -14.11
C LEU A 133 -2.54 2.49 -14.60
N GLN A 134 -3.04 3.06 -15.70
CA GLN A 134 -4.40 2.82 -16.21
C GLN A 134 -5.49 3.18 -15.19
N VAL A 135 -5.32 4.32 -14.51
CA VAL A 135 -6.19 4.78 -13.42
C VAL A 135 -6.65 6.21 -13.62
N GLU A 136 -7.78 6.56 -13.02
CA GLU A 136 -8.24 7.95 -12.97
C GLU A 136 -7.40 8.74 -11.96
N VAL A 137 -6.83 9.86 -12.41
CA VAL A 137 -5.95 10.70 -11.58
C VAL A 137 -6.71 11.88 -11.01
N PHE A 138 -6.69 12.02 -9.70
CA PHE A 138 -7.32 13.12 -8.97
C PHE A 138 -6.30 13.93 -8.18
N ARG A 139 -6.34 15.24 -8.37
CA ARG A 139 -5.51 16.19 -7.63
C ARG A 139 -6.20 16.52 -6.32
N THR A 140 -5.57 16.20 -5.19
CA THR A 140 -6.16 16.46 -3.88
C THR A 140 -5.11 16.90 -2.86
N ILE A 141 -5.62 17.42 -1.75
CA ILE A 141 -4.89 17.69 -0.52
C ILE A 141 -5.55 16.81 0.55
N ILE A 142 -4.77 16.30 1.51
CA ILE A 142 -5.30 15.44 2.58
C ILE A 142 -4.94 16.05 3.93
N GLY A 143 -5.94 16.51 4.69
CA GLY A 143 -5.73 17.05 6.03
C GLY A 143 -4.80 18.27 6.06
N GLY A 144 -4.87 19.11 5.01
CA GLY A 144 -3.99 20.26 4.81
C GLY A 144 -2.56 19.92 4.39
N GLN A 145 -2.26 18.64 4.10
CA GLN A 145 -0.97 18.18 3.60
C GLN A 145 -1.00 17.93 2.10
N LEU A 146 0.03 18.42 1.41
CA LEU A 146 0.17 18.26 -0.04
C LEU A 146 0.72 16.87 -0.45
N LEU A 147 1.47 16.21 0.45
CA LEU A 147 2.13 14.93 0.18
C LEU A 147 1.19 13.74 0.41
N VAL A 148 0.26 13.55 -0.52
CA VAL A 148 -0.79 12.52 -0.42
C VAL A 148 -0.24 11.11 -0.20
N GLY A 149 0.84 10.71 -0.86
CA GLY A 149 1.44 9.37 -0.70
C GLY A 149 2.13 9.14 0.66
N THR A 150 2.45 10.22 1.39
CA THR A 150 2.98 10.11 2.75
C THR A 150 1.89 9.97 3.80
N TYR A 151 0.79 10.71 3.61
CA TYR A 151 -0.28 10.86 4.59
C TYR A 151 -1.51 10.00 4.31
N CYS A 152 -1.52 9.29 3.19
CA CYS A 152 -2.59 8.38 2.82
C CYS A 152 -2.03 7.07 2.27
N VAL A 153 -2.67 5.98 2.66
CA VAL A 153 -2.44 4.66 2.11
C VAL A 153 -3.75 4.15 1.53
N LEU A 154 -3.74 3.82 0.25
CA LEU A 154 -4.92 3.51 -0.54
C LEU A 154 -4.82 2.08 -1.09
N THR A 155 -5.90 1.30 -0.97
CA THR A 155 -6.07 0.02 -1.69
C THR A 155 -7.42 -0.01 -2.41
N ASN A 156 -7.78 -1.15 -2.99
CA ASN A 156 -9.10 -1.31 -3.62
C ASN A 156 -10.22 -1.49 -2.59
N GLN A 157 -9.89 -1.88 -1.36
CA GLN A 157 -10.89 -2.17 -0.31
C GLN A 157 -11.16 -1.00 0.62
N GLY A 158 -10.18 -0.11 0.81
CA GLY A 158 -10.28 1.00 1.73
C GLY A 158 -9.06 1.91 1.68
N ALA A 159 -9.15 3.02 2.41
CA ALA A 159 -8.10 4.00 2.53
C ALA A 159 -7.89 4.42 3.99
N LEU A 160 -6.64 4.55 4.40
CA LEU A 160 -6.26 5.12 5.68
C LEU A 160 -5.65 6.51 5.45
N VAL A 161 -6.16 7.51 6.15
CA VAL A 161 -5.71 8.90 6.04
C VAL A 161 -5.25 9.44 7.39
N HIS A 162 -4.52 10.55 7.31
CA HIS A 162 -4.01 11.29 8.44
C HIS A 162 -5.08 11.57 9.51
N SER A 163 -4.68 11.46 10.78
CA SER A 163 -5.55 11.56 11.96
C SER A 163 -6.31 12.88 12.10
N ARG A 164 -5.81 13.98 11.51
CA ARG A 164 -6.43 15.32 11.57
C ARG A 164 -7.29 15.64 10.34
N THR A 165 -7.52 14.68 9.45
CA THR A 165 -8.39 14.88 8.29
C THR A 165 -9.85 15.05 8.76
N PRO A 166 -10.54 16.13 8.39
CA PRO A 166 -11.94 16.34 8.78
C PRO A 166 -12.85 15.30 8.13
N ILE A 167 -13.97 15.01 8.79
CA ILE A 167 -14.93 13.98 8.34
C ILE A 167 -15.53 14.33 6.98
N GLU A 168 -15.82 15.62 6.75
CA GLU A 168 -16.35 16.11 5.46
C GLU A 168 -15.40 15.79 4.29
N GLU A 169 -14.11 16.07 4.46
CA GLU A 169 -13.09 15.77 3.43
C GLU A 169 -12.93 14.26 3.21
N MET A 170 -13.06 13.44 4.25
CA MET A 170 -13.06 11.98 4.11
C MET A 170 -14.28 11.47 3.34
N GLU A 171 -15.46 12.05 3.55
CA GLU A 171 -16.68 11.70 2.83
C GLU A 171 -16.59 12.08 1.35
N ASP A 172 -16.06 13.27 1.06
CA ASP A 172 -15.82 13.74 -0.31
C ASP A 172 -14.83 12.83 -1.05
N LEU A 173 -13.70 12.48 -0.41
CA LEU A 173 -12.71 11.55 -0.96
C LEU A 173 -13.28 10.13 -1.14
N SER A 174 -14.14 9.70 -0.22
CA SER A 174 -14.80 8.38 -0.31
C SER A 174 -15.76 8.32 -1.50
N GLN A 175 -16.50 9.40 -1.77
CA GLN A 175 -17.35 9.50 -2.96
C GLN A 175 -16.54 9.59 -4.25
N LEU A 176 -15.39 10.26 -4.23
CA LEU A 176 -14.51 10.37 -5.39
C LEU A 176 -13.90 9.02 -5.76
N VAL A 177 -13.31 8.31 -4.79
CA VAL A 177 -12.54 7.09 -5.01
C VAL A 177 -13.40 5.82 -4.92
N GLN A 178 -14.64 5.93 -4.44
CA GLN A 178 -15.59 4.82 -4.26
C GLN A 178 -15.10 3.75 -3.26
N VAL A 179 -14.22 4.13 -2.32
CA VAL A 179 -13.72 3.27 -1.24
C VAL A 179 -13.94 3.95 0.12
N PRO A 180 -14.12 3.20 1.22
CA PRO A 180 -14.25 3.78 2.55
C PRO A 180 -12.93 4.39 3.02
N PHE A 181 -12.99 5.61 3.57
CA PHE A 181 -11.86 6.28 4.20
C PHE A 181 -11.98 6.20 5.73
N THR A 182 -10.85 6.08 6.42
CA THR A 182 -10.79 6.16 7.88
C THR A 182 -9.53 6.91 8.30
N ALA A 183 -9.66 7.77 9.30
CA ALA A 183 -8.53 8.43 9.91
C ALA A 183 -7.85 7.50 10.94
N GLY A 184 -6.53 7.46 10.94
CA GLY A 184 -5.78 6.65 11.90
C GLY A 184 -4.31 7.02 12.00
N THR A 185 -3.60 6.26 12.82
CA THR A 185 -2.16 6.37 13.03
C THR A 185 -1.51 4.99 12.95
N VAL A 186 -0.19 4.98 12.76
CA VAL A 186 0.64 3.77 12.77
C VAL A 186 1.84 3.99 13.69
N ASN A 187 2.56 2.94 14.07
CA ASN A 187 3.78 3.08 14.90
C ASN A 187 3.59 3.93 16.16
N ARG A 188 2.54 3.63 16.94
CA ARG A 188 2.28 4.28 18.24
C ARG A 188 2.02 5.79 18.12
N GLY A 189 1.13 6.17 17.21
CA GLY A 189 0.70 7.56 17.03
C GLY A 189 1.46 8.34 15.96
N SER A 190 2.21 7.68 15.09
CA SER A 190 2.81 8.33 13.91
C SER A 190 1.74 8.65 12.87
N ASP A 191 1.77 9.89 12.43
CA ASP A 191 0.94 10.46 11.38
C ASP A 191 1.43 10.08 9.96
N LEU A 192 2.64 9.49 9.85
CA LEU A 192 3.28 9.13 8.57
C LEU A 192 2.84 7.73 8.11
N LEU A 193 1.59 7.64 7.66
CA LEU A 193 0.97 6.37 7.28
C LEU A 193 1.73 5.64 6.15
N GLY A 194 2.07 6.34 5.07
CA GLY A 194 2.79 5.75 3.92
C GLY A 194 4.20 5.30 4.24
N ALA A 195 4.80 5.79 5.33
CA ALA A 195 6.09 5.32 5.81
C ALA A 195 5.93 4.07 6.70
N GLY A 196 4.91 4.03 7.56
CA GLY A 196 4.75 2.97 8.56
C GLY A 196 3.93 1.77 8.10
N LEU A 197 3.26 1.83 6.95
CA LEU A 197 2.35 0.79 6.46
C LEU A 197 2.54 0.51 4.97
N MET A 198 2.58 -0.77 4.62
CA MET A 198 2.41 -1.27 3.25
C MET A 198 1.25 -2.24 3.24
N VAL A 199 0.35 -2.15 2.28
CA VAL A 199 -0.84 -2.99 2.26
C VAL A 199 -1.28 -3.26 0.83
N ASN A 200 -1.75 -4.47 0.60
CA ASN A 200 -2.51 -4.85 -0.60
C ASN A 200 -3.91 -5.32 -0.18
N ASP A 201 -4.65 -5.93 -1.08
CA ASP A 201 -6.02 -6.34 -0.80
C ASP A 201 -6.17 -7.53 0.18
N TRP A 202 -5.09 -8.25 0.52
CA TRP A 202 -5.15 -9.45 1.38
C TRP A 202 -4.17 -9.49 2.56
N VAL A 203 -3.03 -8.81 2.46
CA VAL A 203 -1.95 -8.74 3.45
C VAL A 203 -1.52 -7.29 3.66
N GLY A 204 -1.23 -6.95 4.91
CA GLY A 204 -0.61 -5.69 5.29
C GLY A 204 0.64 -5.92 6.12
N PHE A 205 1.66 -5.09 5.92
CA PHE A 205 2.86 -5.03 6.73
C PHE A 205 2.94 -3.66 7.41
N CYS A 206 3.14 -3.66 8.72
CA CYS A 206 3.27 -2.45 9.53
C CYS A 206 4.53 -2.51 10.39
N GLY A 207 4.97 -1.37 10.91
CA GLY A 207 6.11 -1.32 11.82
C GLY A 207 5.86 -2.03 13.16
N MET A 208 6.92 -2.50 13.81
CA MET A 208 6.86 -3.27 15.06
C MET A 208 6.19 -2.51 16.22
N GLU A 209 6.28 -1.18 16.24
CA GLU A 209 5.68 -0.34 17.28
C GLU A 209 4.18 -0.12 17.10
N THR A 210 3.58 -0.60 16.01
CA THR A 210 2.14 -0.45 15.76
C THR A 210 1.33 -1.18 16.83
N THR A 211 0.51 -0.42 17.54
CA THR A 211 -0.28 -0.90 18.67
C THR A 211 -1.39 -1.86 18.22
N ALA A 212 -1.89 -2.70 19.13
CA ALA A 212 -2.97 -3.64 18.79
C ALA A 212 -4.26 -2.92 18.35
N THR A 213 -4.52 -1.72 18.89
CA THR A 213 -5.65 -0.88 18.51
C THR A 213 -5.49 -0.32 17.10
N GLU A 214 -4.29 0.15 16.73
CA GLU A 214 -4.00 0.61 15.36
C GLU A 214 -4.11 -0.53 14.35
N LEU A 215 -3.57 -1.70 14.68
CA LEU A 215 -3.71 -2.91 13.85
C LEU A 215 -5.16 -3.30 13.61
N ALA A 216 -6.01 -3.28 14.64
CA ALA A 216 -7.42 -3.60 14.49
C ALA A 216 -8.14 -2.62 13.54
N VAL A 217 -7.74 -1.35 13.52
CA VAL A 217 -8.26 -0.35 12.57
C VAL A 217 -7.81 -0.68 11.15
N VAL A 218 -6.51 -0.96 10.95
CA VAL A 218 -5.92 -1.34 9.66
C VAL A 218 -6.58 -2.60 9.10
N GLU A 219 -6.73 -3.65 9.90
CA GLU A 219 -7.36 -4.90 9.45
C GLU A 219 -8.84 -4.71 9.10
N ARG A 220 -9.55 -3.84 9.82
CA ARG A 220 -10.95 -3.53 9.55
C ARG A 220 -11.15 -2.73 8.28
N ILE A 221 -10.36 -1.67 8.07
CA ILE A 221 -10.52 -0.78 6.90
C ILE A 221 -10.12 -1.48 5.60
N PHE A 222 -9.01 -2.22 5.61
CA PHE A 222 -8.51 -2.93 4.44
C PHE A 222 -9.11 -4.34 4.29
N LYS A 223 -10.01 -4.75 5.19
CA LYS A 223 -10.68 -6.06 5.18
C LYS A 223 -9.70 -7.24 5.09
N LEU A 224 -8.56 -7.13 5.79
CA LEU A 224 -7.49 -8.14 5.77
C LEU A 224 -7.81 -9.39 6.60
N ALA A 225 -8.97 -9.41 7.26
CA ALA A 225 -9.42 -10.55 8.05
C ALA A 225 -9.74 -11.74 7.14
N ASN A 226 -9.01 -12.83 7.36
CA ASN A 226 -9.08 -14.09 6.62
C ASN A 226 -10.52 -14.43 6.19
N ALA A 227 -10.71 -14.56 4.87
CA ALA A 227 -11.86 -15.25 4.30
C ALA A 227 -12.03 -16.65 4.95
N GLU A 228 -10.95 -17.26 5.43
CA GLU A 228 -10.99 -18.50 6.20
C GLU A 228 -11.57 -18.34 7.62
N HIS A 229 -11.26 -17.28 8.37
CA HIS A 229 -11.88 -17.07 9.69
C HIS A 229 -13.36 -16.68 9.59
N GLN A 230 -13.75 -15.94 8.53
CA GLN A 230 -15.16 -15.73 8.24
C GLN A 230 -15.87 -17.04 7.81
N GLN A 231 -15.23 -17.90 7.02
CA GLN A 231 -15.80 -19.21 6.68
C GLN A 231 -15.84 -20.19 7.86
N LEU A 232 -14.83 -20.17 8.74
CA LEU A 232 -14.79 -20.98 9.96
C LEU A 232 -15.86 -20.53 10.96
N SER A 233 -15.99 -19.22 11.21
CA SER A 233 -17.06 -18.68 12.06
C SER A 233 -18.46 -18.94 11.48
N LEU A 234 -18.66 -18.75 10.17
CA LEU A 234 -19.93 -19.11 9.51
C LEU A 234 -20.23 -20.62 9.58
N ARG A 235 -19.22 -21.48 9.44
CA ARG A 235 -19.38 -22.94 9.59
C ARG A 235 -19.65 -23.36 11.02
N GLU A 236 -19.04 -22.72 12.00
CA GLU A 236 -19.31 -22.95 13.43
C GLU A 236 -20.73 -22.49 13.81
N ASP A 237 -21.16 -21.32 13.33
CA ASP A 237 -22.53 -20.82 13.53
C ASP A 237 -23.59 -21.72 12.88
N LEU A 238 -23.33 -22.25 11.68
CA LEU A 238 -24.20 -23.22 11.02
C LEU A 238 -24.27 -24.56 11.76
N LYS A 239 -23.15 -25.04 12.30
CA LYS A 239 -23.11 -26.27 13.12
C LYS A 239 -23.87 -26.10 14.44
N LEU A 240 -23.77 -24.93 15.09
CA LEU A 240 -24.50 -24.61 16.33
C LEU A 240 -26.01 -24.51 16.09
N ARG A 241 -26.45 -23.94 14.96
CA ARG A 241 -27.87 -23.90 14.62
C ARG A 241 -28.45 -25.27 14.31
N THR A 242 -27.70 -26.13 13.63
CA THR A 242 -28.16 -27.49 13.29
C THR A 242 -28.33 -28.35 14.55
N SER A 243 -27.39 -28.24 15.50
CA SER A 243 -27.45 -28.98 16.77
C SER A 243 -28.54 -28.50 17.73
N LEU A 244 -28.98 -27.24 17.66
CA LEU A 244 -30.14 -26.76 18.41
C LEU A 244 -31.49 -27.24 17.84
N VAL A 245 -31.58 -27.42 16.52
CA VAL A 245 -32.79 -27.94 15.86
C VAL A 245 -33.01 -29.42 16.16
N ASP A 246 -31.93 -30.20 16.23
CA ASP A 246 -31.99 -31.62 16.61
C ASP A 246 -32.37 -31.84 18.09
N TYR A 247 -32.17 -30.85 18.96
CA TYR A 247 -32.55 -30.94 20.38
C TYR A 247 -34.02 -30.58 20.65
N LEU A 248 -34.71 -30.00 19.66
CA LEU A 248 -36.11 -29.56 19.73
C LEU A 248 -37.07 -30.47 18.95
N SER A 249 -36.56 -31.59 18.42
CA SER A 249 -37.31 -32.65 17.72
C SER A 249 -37.48 -33.88 18.61
#